data_AF-A0A1G2VNN8-F1
#
_entry.id   AF-A0A1G2VNN8-F1
#
_cell.length_a   1.000
_cell.length_b   1.000
_cell.length_c   1.000
_cell.angle_alpha   90.00
_cell.angle_beta   90.00
_cell.angle_gamma   90.00
#
_symmetry.space_group_name_H-M   'P 1'
#
loop_
_entity.id
_entity.type
_entity.pdbx_description
1 polymer ?
#
loop_
_entity_poly.entity_id
_entity_poly.type
_entity_poly.pdbx_seq_one_letter_code
_entity_poly.pdbx_strand_id
1 'polypeptide(L)' 'MLYLLLYLKRKEDVILRTPVENAIEWVSQELKRNPSANKLKLVDEASMKFNLNPLQGEALIRFMLGK' A
#
# COMPACT_ATOMS: atom_id res chain seq x y z
N MET A 1 -18.05 -5.88 -23.82
CA MET A 1 -17.01 -4.82 -23.77
C MET A 1 -16.76 -4.27 -22.35
N LEU A 2 -17.78 -4.20 -21.48
CA LEU A 2 -17.67 -3.66 -20.10
C LEU A 2 -16.56 -4.33 -19.24
N TYR A 3 -16.38 -5.65 -19.34
CA TYR A 3 -15.35 -6.40 -18.60
C TYR A 3 -13.92 -5.97 -18.94
N LEU A 4 -13.65 -5.63 -20.21
CA LEU A 4 -12.32 -5.19 -20.64
C LEU A 4 -12.02 -3.78 -20.13
N LEU A 5 -13.03 -2.89 -20.12
CA LEU A 5 -12.89 -1.54 -19.59
C LEU A 5 -12.61 -1.54 -18.08
N LEU A 6 -13.26 -2.41 -17.31
CA LEU A 6 -12.99 -2.56 -15.88
C LEU A 6 -11.57 -3.12 -15.62
N TYR A 7 -11.12 -4.06 -16.46
CA TYR A 7 -9.79 -4.64 -16.39
C TYR A 7 -8.69 -3.62 -16.75
N LEU A 8 -8.89 -2.82 -17.79
CA LEU A 8 -7.96 -1.78 -18.23
C LEU A 8 -7.88 -0.61 -17.25
N LYS A 9 -9.03 -0.12 -16.75
CA LYS A 9 -9.08 0.95 -15.74
C LYS A 9 -8.35 0.56 -14.46
N ARG A 10 -8.59 -0.65 -13.94
CA ARG A 10 -7.86 -1.18 -12.78
C ARG A 10 -6.34 -1.23 -13.02
N LYS A 11 -5.89 -1.55 -14.24
CA LYS A 11 -4.46 -1.60 -14.58
C LYS A 11 -3.84 -0.20 -14.67
N GLU A 12 -4.51 0.78 -15.28
CA GLU A 12 -4.03 2.16 -15.35
C GLU A 12 -3.97 2.82 -13.97
N ASP A 13 -4.97 2.60 -13.11
CA ASP A 13 -4.96 3.07 -11.72
C ASP A 13 -3.81 2.48 -10.88
N VAL A 14 -3.32 1.28 -11.23
CA VAL A 14 -2.14 0.67 -10.58
C VAL A 14 -0.83 1.28 -11.10
N ILE A 15 -0.79 1.77 -12.34
CA ILE A 15 0.41 2.35 -12.95
C ILE A 15 0.64 3.80 -12.52
N LEU A 16 -0.42 4.53 -12.14
CA LEU A 16 -0.36 5.95 -11.76
C LEU A 16 -0.12 6.20 -10.26
N ARG A 17 -0.18 5.17 -9.42
CA ARG A 17 -0.01 5.32 -7.97
C ARG A 17 1.45 5.37 -7.56
N THR A 18 1.74 6.25 -6.62
CA THR A 18 3.06 6.34 -5.98
C THR A 18 3.36 5.04 -5.21
N PRO A 19 4.65 4.69 -5.03
CA PRO A 19 5.04 3.54 -4.21
C PRO A 19 4.44 3.57 -2.80
N VAL A 20 4.29 4.76 -2.22
CA VAL A 20 3.70 4.96 -0.88
C VAL A 20 2.22 4.60 -0.87
N GLU A 21 1.45 5.03 -1.88
CA GLU A 21 0.02 4.68 -1.97
C GLU A 21 -0.19 3.18 -2.13
N ASN A 22 0.65 2.53 -2.93
CA ASN A 22 0.62 1.07 -3.08
C ASN A 22 0.98 0.35 -1.76
N ALA A 23 1.92 0.90 -1.00
CA ALA A 23 2.26 0.40 0.33
C ALA A 23 1.11 0.56 1.33
N ILE A 24 0.46 1.73 1.37
CA ILE A 24 -0.70 2.00 2.22
C ILE A 24 -1.84 1.01 1.91
N GLU A 25 -2.14 0.82 0.63
CA GLU A 25 -3.20 -0.10 0.23
C GLU A 25 -2.86 -1.54 0.66
N TRP A 26 -1.63 -1.98 0.44
CA TRP A 26 -1.20 -3.32 0.82
C TRP A 26 -1.29 -3.54 2.34
N VAL A 27 -0.76 -2.62 3.16
CA VAL A 27 -0.86 -2.71 4.62
C VAL A 27 -2.33 -2.72 5.07
N SER A 28 -3.18 -1.89 4.44
CA SER A 28 -4.61 -1.86 4.74
C SER A 28 -5.32 -3.17 4.40
N GLN A 29 -4.95 -3.82 3.29
CA GLN A 29 -5.48 -5.13 2.92
C GLN A 29 -5.02 -6.23 3.89
N GLU A 30 -3.76 -6.23 4.31
CA GLU A 30 -3.24 -7.19 5.29
C GLU A 30 -3.89 -7.01 6.66
N LEU A 31 -4.13 -5.77 7.11
CA LEU A 31 -4.86 -5.51 8.35
C LEU A 31 -6.34 -5.93 8.27
N LYS A 32 -6.98 -5.86 7.10
CA LYS A 32 -8.32 -6.42 6.91
C LYS A 32 -8.33 -7.94 7.02
N ARG A 33 -7.28 -8.61 6.54
CA ARG A 33 -7.13 -10.08 6.62
C ARG A 33 -6.79 -10.53 8.05
N ASN A 34 -5.93 -9.79 8.74
CA ASN A 34 -5.53 -10.06 10.11
C ASN A 34 -5.47 -8.75 10.93
N PRO A 35 -6.56 -8.37 11.60
CA PRO A 35 -6.61 -7.15 12.41
C PRO A 35 -5.65 -7.14 13.60
N SER A 36 -5.19 -8.30 14.05
CA SER A 36 -4.24 -8.45 15.17
C SER A 36 -2.78 -8.43 14.71
N ALA A 37 -2.52 -8.31 13.40
CA ALA A 37 -1.17 -8.21 12.88
C ALA A 37 -0.44 -6.97 13.41
N ASN A 38 0.86 -7.11 13.63
CA ASN A 38 1.68 -5.99 14.08
C ASN A 38 1.84 -4.97 12.94
N LYS A 39 1.23 -3.79 13.11
CA LYS A 39 1.27 -2.70 12.12
C LYS A 39 2.69 -2.30 11.74
N LEU A 40 3.64 -2.27 12.68
CA LEU A 40 5.02 -1.89 12.40
C LEU A 40 5.70 -2.91 11.48
N LYS A 41 5.50 -4.20 11.73
CA LYS A 41 6.04 -5.26 10.86
C LYS A 41 5.49 -5.16 9.43
N LEU A 42 4.18 -4.92 9.30
CA LEU A 42 3.57 -4.73 7.98
C LEU A 42 4.12 -3.50 7.26
N VAL A 43 4.39 -2.41 7.99
CA VAL A 43 4.99 -1.21 7.41
C VAL A 43 6.43 -1.46 6.95
N ASP A 44 7.23 -2.20 7.72
CA ASP A 44 8.59 -2.60 7.31
C ASP A 44 8.55 -3.49 6.06
N GLU A 45 7.69 -4.50 6.04
CA GLU A 45 7.50 -5.39 4.88
C GLU A 45 7.05 -4.61 3.64
N ALA A 46 6.12 -3.68 3.79
CA ALA A 46 5.66 -2.82 2.70
C ALA A 46 6.79 -1.92 2.20
N SER A 47 7.60 -1.36 3.10
CA SER A 47 8.71 -0.49 2.75
C SER A 47 9.73 -1.21 1.87
N MET A 48 10.07 -2.45 2.21
CA MET A 48 10.94 -3.30 1.38
C MET A 48 10.26 -3.70 0.06
N LYS A 49 8.99 -4.11 0.12
CA LYS A 49 8.23 -4.60 -1.05
C LYS A 49 8.04 -3.55 -2.13
N PHE A 50 7.81 -2.31 -1.75
CA PHE A 50 7.59 -1.18 -2.67
C PHE A 50 8.84 -0.32 -2.86
N ASN A 51 10.00 -0.78 -2.35
CA ASN A 51 11.28 -0.10 -2.44
C ASN A 51 11.20 1.37 -2.02
N LEU A 52 10.54 1.60 -0.86
CA LEU A 52 10.35 2.94 -0.33
C LEU A 52 11.70 3.50 0.12
N ASN A 53 11.95 4.76 -0.23
CA ASN A 53 13.08 5.49 0.34
C ASN A 53 12.79 5.86 1.82
N PRO A 54 13.80 6.30 2.59
CA PRO A 54 13.61 6.61 4.01
C PRO A 54 12.48 7.63 4.30
N LEU A 55 12.36 8.68 3.49
CA LEU A 55 11.30 9.69 3.62
C LEU A 55 9.90 9.09 3.36
N GLN A 56 9.79 8.21 2.37
CA GLN A 56 8.55 7.51 2.03
C GLN A 56 8.14 6.51 3.11
N GLY A 57 9.12 5.79 3.69
CA GLY A 57 8.89 4.90 4.83
C GLY A 57 8.38 5.67 6.05
N GLU A 58 8.98 6.82 6.37
CA GLU A 58 8.49 7.69 7.44
C GLU A 58 7.06 8.18 7.20
N ALA A 59 6.74 8.59 5.96
CA ALA A 59 5.39 9.01 5.61
C ALA A 59 4.36 7.88 5.80
N LEU A 60 4.72 6.65 5.43
CA LEU A 60 3.89 5.46 5.64
C LEU A 60 3.69 5.17 7.13
N ILE A 61 4.75 5.24 7.94
CA ILE A 61 4.68 5.05 9.40
C ILE A 61 3.71 6.07 10.03
N ARG A 62 3.85 7.36 9.69
CA ARG A 62 2.98 8.43 10.20
C ARG A 62 1.52 8.19 9.82
N PHE A 63 1.28 7.84 8.56
CA PHE A 63 -0.06 7.53 8.06
C PHE A 63 -0.71 6.35 8.82
N MET A 64 0.04 5.27 9.05
CA MET A 64 -0.49 4.06 9.68
C MET A 64 -0.64 4.15 11.20
N LEU A 65 0.19 4.95 11.87
CA LEU A 65 0.17 5.14 13.32
C LEU A 65 -0.68 6.34 13.76
N GLY A 66 -1.15 7.17 12.82
CA GLY A 66 -1.96 8.36 13.13
C GLY A 66 -1.21 9.41 13.94
N LYS A 67 0.11 9.53 13.74
CA LYS A 67 0.99 10.48 14.44
C LYS A 67 1.46 11.60 13.53
#